data_AF-A0A956HYP0-F1
#
_entry.id   AF-A0A956HYP0-F1
#
_cell.length_a   1.000
_cell.length_b   1.000
_cell.length_c   1.000
_cell.angle_alpha   90.00
_cell.angle_beta   90.00
_cell.angle_gamma   90.00
#
_symmetry.space_group_name_H-M   'P 1'
#
loop_
_entity.id
_entity.type
_entity.pdbx_description
1 polymer ?
#
loop_
_entity_poly.entity_id
_entity_poly.type
_entity_poly.pdbx_seq_one_letter_code
_entity_poly.pdbx_strand_id
1 'polypeptide(L)'
;SQGSGTAGRLQVLAHTLPDTLEAGESVSVTFTVRNDGWDAWRSTPLSGPSCDGAATAGKGCEQLAFGFSADPVLPTGWGALPKFPYGGRAKFPSPVFPSDTIDVQATVTAPTEPGTYYFQLDGVKELYSYFETRGNVPWQKEIVVR
;
A
#
# COMPACT_ATOMS: atom_id res chain seq x y z
N SER A 1 -7.11 15.85 -25.88
CA SER A 1 -5.82 15.16 -25.64
C SER A 1 -5.75 14.82 -24.15
N GLN A 2 -6.10 13.58 -23.76
CA GLN A 2 -5.96 13.15 -22.37
C GLN A 2 -4.56 12.56 -22.21
N GLY A 3 -3.69 13.32 -21.55
CA GLY A 3 -2.33 12.89 -21.21
C GLY A 3 -2.39 11.70 -20.26
N SER A 4 -1.50 10.75 -20.51
CA SER A 4 -1.28 9.50 -19.75
C SER A 4 -0.86 9.76 -18.30
N GLY A 5 -1.74 10.30 -17.48
CA GLY A 5 -1.65 10.16 -16.03
C GLY A 5 -1.95 8.70 -15.66
N THR A 6 -1.36 8.20 -14.60
CA THR A 6 -1.60 6.84 -14.09
C THR A 6 -2.46 6.91 -12.84
N ALA A 7 -3.51 6.10 -12.79
CA ALA A 7 -4.49 6.10 -11.70
C ALA A 7 -3.87 5.85 -10.31
N GLY A 8 -2.83 5.02 -10.26
CA GLY A 8 -2.14 4.64 -9.02
C GLY A 8 -0.85 5.43 -8.82
N ARG A 9 -0.93 6.62 -8.21
CA ARG A 9 0.23 7.43 -7.82
C ARG A 9 0.08 7.85 -6.37
N LEU A 10 0.73 7.10 -5.50
CA LEU A 10 0.64 7.28 -4.06
C LEU A 10 1.95 7.87 -3.54
N GLN A 11 1.85 8.99 -2.84
CA GLN A 11 2.96 9.56 -2.08
C GLN A 11 2.67 9.44 -0.58
N VAL A 12 3.60 8.88 0.19
CA VAL A 12 3.59 8.98 1.66
C VAL A 12 4.18 10.33 2.05
N LEU A 13 3.41 11.13 2.80
CA LEU A 13 3.83 12.45 3.29
C LEU A 13 4.33 12.38 4.74
N ALA A 14 3.73 11.53 5.57
CA ALA A 14 4.12 11.33 6.96
C ALA A 14 3.72 9.93 7.44
N HIS A 15 4.37 9.44 8.50
CA HIS A 15 3.98 8.20 9.16
C HIS A 15 4.35 8.17 10.65
N THR A 16 3.73 7.27 11.40
CA THR A 16 4.09 6.97 12.80
C THR A 16 4.83 5.64 12.96
N LEU A 17 5.20 4.96 11.85
CA LEU A 17 5.92 3.67 11.90
C LEU A 17 7.25 3.84 12.66
N PRO A 18 7.48 3.11 13.77
CA PRO A 18 8.75 3.15 14.52
C PRO A 18 9.95 2.69 13.67
N ASP A 19 11.18 2.99 14.11
CA ASP A 19 12.41 2.42 13.50
C ASP A 19 12.77 1.04 14.08
N THR A 20 12.13 0.66 15.19
CA THR A 20 12.35 -0.60 15.89
C THR A 20 11.02 -1.18 16.34
N LEU A 21 10.86 -2.49 16.18
CA LEU A 21 9.73 -3.27 16.68
C LEU A 21 10.24 -4.52 17.42
N GLU A 22 9.46 -5.04 18.35
CA GLU A 22 9.73 -6.35 18.95
C GLU A 22 9.25 -7.48 18.02
N ALA A 23 9.92 -8.64 18.05
CA ALA A 23 9.57 -9.79 17.23
C ALA A 23 8.09 -10.22 17.42
N GLY A 24 7.35 -10.27 16.32
CA GLY A 24 5.92 -10.61 16.31
C GLY A 24 4.98 -9.53 16.87
N GLU A 25 5.50 -8.37 17.28
CA GLU A 25 4.70 -7.25 17.79
C GLU A 25 3.72 -6.75 16.73
N SER A 26 2.51 -6.38 17.15
CA SER A 26 1.56 -5.65 16.29
C SER A 26 1.36 -4.24 16.81
N VAL A 27 1.64 -3.25 15.95
CA VAL A 27 1.51 -1.82 16.26
C VAL A 27 0.48 -1.14 15.36
N SER A 28 -0.22 -0.15 15.90
CA SER A 28 -1.12 0.72 15.12
C SER A 28 -0.31 1.89 14.56
N VAL A 29 -0.29 2.01 13.24
CA VAL A 29 0.49 3.00 12.49
C VAL A 29 -0.45 3.88 11.68
N THR A 30 -0.25 5.19 11.73
CA THR A 30 -0.91 6.13 10.81
C THR A 30 0.05 6.45 9.67
N PHE A 31 -0.44 6.35 8.44
CA PHE A 31 0.21 6.86 7.24
C PHE A 31 -0.61 8.00 6.67
N THR A 32 0.00 9.18 6.53
CA THR A 32 -0.57 10.30 5.79
C THR A 32 -0.14 10.17 4.34
N VAL A 33 -1.08 9.93 3.43
CA VAL A 33 -0.80 9.70 2.00
C VAL A 33 -1.54 10.70 1.13
N ARG A 34 -0.95 11.04 -0.02
CA ARG A 34 -1.55 11.90 -1.04
C ARG A 34 -1.76 11.15 -2.34
N ASN A 35 -2.90 11.41 -2.99
CA ASN A 35 -3.18 10.93 -4.33
C ASN A 35 -2.58 11.88 -5.37
N ASP A 36 -1.43 11.51 -5.93
CA ASP A 36 -0.77 12.22 -7.03
C ASP A 36 -1.23 11.70 -8.41
N GLY A 37 -2.27 10.87 -8.42
CA GLY A 37 -2.91 10.34 -9.61
C GLY A 37 -4.00 11.27 -10.12
N TRP A 38 -4.63 10.86 -11.21
CA TRP A 38 -5.73 11.57 -11.85
C TRP A 38 -7.09 10.92 -11.58
N ASP A 39 -7.11 9.69 -11.06
CA ASP A 39 -8.32 8.96 -10.67
C ASP A 39 -8.50 8.99 -9.16
N ALA A 40 -9.75 9.05 -8.71
CA ALA A 40 -10.08 8.90 -7.29
C ALA A 40 -9.87 7.44 -6.83
N TRP A 41 -9.30 7.26 -5.63
CA TRP A 41 -9.22 5.97 -4.97
C TRP A 41 -10.51 5.73 -4.18
N ARG A 42 -11.14 4.57 -4.36
CA ARG A 42 -12.40 4.23 -3.70
C ARG A 42 -12.11 3.46 -2.43
N SER A 43 -12.81 3.83 -1.36
CA SER A 43 -12.83 3.10 -0.09
C SER A 43 -13.92 2.03 -0.02
N THR A 44 -14.81 1.97 -1.01
CA THR A 44 -15.96 1.05 -1.05
C THR A 44 -16.05 0.30 -2.39
N PRO A 45 -16.57 -0.94 -2.40
CA PRO A 45 -16.66 -1.73 -3.61
C PRO A 45 -17.72 -1.15 -4.56
N LEU A 46 -17.49 -1.26 -5.88
CA LEU A 46 -18.49 -0.86 -6.88
C LEU A 46 -19.67 -1.84 -6.94
N SER A 47 -19.43 -3.09 -6.55
CA SER A 47 -20.41 -4.17 -6.51
C SER A 47 -19.98 -5.22 -5.51
N GLY A 48 -20.95 -5.89 -4.88
CA GLY A 48 -20.69 -6.94 -3.89
C GLY A 48 -20.40 -6.40 -2.49
N PRO A 49 -20.14 -7.31 -1.53
CA PRO A 49 -20.11 -6.96 -0.11
C PRO A 49 -18.74 -6.48 0.39
N SER A 50 -17.66 -6.69 -0.35
CA SER A 50 -16.29 -6.57 0.16
C SER A 50 -15.31 -5.91 -0.80
N CYS A 51 -14.28 -5.28 -0.22
CA CYS A 51 -13.19 -4.63 -0.94
C CYS A 51 -12.16 -5.60 -1.54
N ASP A 52 -12.20 -6.89 -1.16
CA ASP A 52 -11.27 -7.92 -1.64
C ASP A 52 -11.40 -8.22 -3.15
N GLY A 53 -12.46 -7.74 -3.81
CA GLY A 53 -12.71 -7.96 -5.22
C GLY A 53 -13.15 -9.39 -5.58
N ALA A 54 -13.33 -10.29 -4.61
CA ALA A 54 -13.64 -11.69 -4.85
C ALA A 54 -15.00 -11.88 -5.53
N ALA A 55 -15.97 -11.02 -5.19
CA ALA A 55 -17.32 -11.07 -5.78
C ALA A 55 -17.34 -10.59 -7.25
N THR A 56 -16.38 -9.74 -7.67
CA THR A 56 -16.29 -9.27 -9.05
C THR A 56 -14.84 -8.88 -9.37
N ALA A 57 -14.17 -9.69 -10.19
CA ALA A 57 -12.78 -9.47 -10.57
C ALA A 57 -12.56 -8.03 -11.11
N GLY A 58 -11.51 -7.38 -10.63
CA GLY A 58 -11.17 -6.00 -11.02
C GLY A 58 -12.07 -4.91 -10.43
N LYS A 59 -13.00 -5.24 -9.52
CA LYS A 59 -13.89 -4.27 -8.85
C LYS A 59 -13.59 -4.07 -7.36
N GLY A 60 -12.53 -4.70 -6.85
CA GLY A 60 -12.01 -4.44 -5.51
C GLY A 60 -11.70 -2.96 -5.26
N CYS A 61 -11.63 -2.59 -3.99
CA CYS A 61 -11.31 -1.23 -3.56
C CYS A 61 -9.83 -0.95 -3.75
N GLU A 62 -9.50 0.33 -3.80
CA GLU A 62 -8.14 0.78 -3.59
C GLU A 62 -7.82 0.73 -2.08
N GLN A 63 -6.63 0.24 -1.73
CA GLN A 63 -6.15 0.08 -0.35
C GLN A 63 -4.64 0.32 -0.27
N LEU A 64 -4.12 0.52 0.95
CA LEU A 64 -2.68 0.35 1.20
C LEU A 64 -2.36 -1.13 1.28
N ALA A 65 -1.24 -1.52 0.69
CA ALA A 65 -0.65 -2.84 0.79
C ALA A 65 0.79 -2.71 1.30
N PHE A 66 1.16 -3.55 2.27
CA PHE A 66 2.47 -3.46 2.92
C PHE A 66 2.99 -4.80 3.39
N GLY A 67 4.26 -4.84 3.77
CA GLY A 67 4.91 -6.02 4.33
C GLY A 67 6.38 -5.79 4.63
N PHE A 68 7.09 -6.87 4.94
CA PHE A 68 8.52 -6.88 5.27
C PHE A 68 9.28 -7.83 4.34
N SER A 69 10.53 -7.51 4.07
CA SER A 69 11.48 -8.38 3.37
C SER A 69 12.85 -8.30 4.05
N ALA A 70 13.56 -9.43 4.17
CA ALA A 70 14.94 -9.44 4.67
C ALA A 70 15.90 -8.80 3.66
N ASP A 71 15.58 -8.91 2.36
CA ASP A 71 16.34 -8.31 1.27
C ASP A 71 15.63 -7.07 0.72
N PRO A 72 16.37 -6.04 0.25
CA PRO A 72 15.75 -4.92 -0.45
C PRO A 72 15.17 -5.42 -1.77
N VAL A 73 13.87 -5.21 -1.97
CA VAL A 73 13.20 -5.57 -3.22
C VAL A 73 13.08 -4.33 -4.08
N LEU A 74 13.64 -4.39 -5.28
CA LEU A 74 13.44 -3.32 -6.25
C LEU A 74 11.99 -3.34 -6.75
N PRO A 75 11.33 -2.17 -6.86
CA PRO A 75 9.97 -2.09 -7.39
C PRO A 75 9.87 -2.76 -8.75
N THR A 76 8.82 -3.54 -8.94
CA THR A 76 8.58 -4.14 -10.25
C THR A 76 7.95 -3.07 -11.14
N GLY A 77 8.69 -2.61 -12.15
CA GLY A 77 8.22 -1.61 -13.11
C GLY A 77 6.99 -2.03 -13.92
N TRP A 78 6.61 -1.19 -14.88
CA TRP A 78 5.35 -1.30 -15.61
C TRP A 78 5.07 -2.70 -16.18
N GLY A 79 3.88 -3.23 -15.90
CA GLY A 79 3.35 -4.44 -16.54
C GLY A 79 3.86 -5.78 -15.99
N ALA A 80 4.72 -5.77 -14.98
CA ALA A 80 5.20 -7.00 -14.35
C ALA A 80 4.50 -7.25 -13.00
N LEU A 81 4.54 -8.50 -12.50
CA LEU A 81 3.96 -8.85 -11.21
C LEU A 81 4.83 -8.34 -10.06
N PRO A 82 4.25 -7.85 -8.96
CA PRO A 82 5.02 -7.48 -7.78
C PRO A 82 5.80 -8.67 -7.26
N LYS A 83 7.09 -8.44 -6.93
CA LYS A 83 7.91 -9.45 -6.25
C LYS A 83 7.81 -9.35 -4.73
N PHE A 84 7.41 -8.18 -4.22
CA PHE A 84 7.35 -7.92 -2.79
C PHE A 84 6.17 -8.67 -2.12
N PRO A 85 6.39 -9.30 -0.95
CA PRO A 85 5.36 -10.07 -0.25
C PRO A 85 4.38 -9.16 0.51
N TYR A 86 3.47 -8.50 -0.21
CA TYR A 86 2.45 -7.66 0.43
C TYR A 86 1.39 -8.48 1.18
N GLY A 87 1.67 -8.81 2.44
CA GLY A 87 0.75 -9.54 3.33
C GLY A 87 -0.27 -8.66 4.06
N GLY A 88 0.07 -7.39 4.32
CA GLY A 88 -0.78 -6.45 5.05
C GLY A 88 -1.71 -5.64 4.15
N ARG A 89 -2.86 -5.22 4.71
CA ARG A 89 -3.83 -4.31 4.07
C ARG A 89 -4.34 -3.26 5.05
N ALA A 90 -4.52 -2.04 4.58
CA ALA A 90 -5.26 -1.00 5.28
C ALA A 90 -6.21 -0.26 4.33
N LYS A 91 -7.47 -0.16 4.73
CA LYS A 91 -8.52 0.47 3.92
C LYS A 91 -8.43 1.99 4.04
N PHE A 92 -8.65 2.70 2.94
CA PHE A 92 -8.90 4.13 3.02
C PHE A 92 -10.21 4.39 3.79
N PRO A 93 -10.25 5.34 4.74
CA PRO A 93 -11.48 5.62 5.51
C PRO A 93 -12.55 6.32 4.67
N SER A 94 -12.17 7.00 3.59
CA SER A 94 -13.06 7.64 2.62
C SER A 94 -12.43 7.59 1.21
N PRO A 95 -13.17 7.94 0.16
CA PRO A 95 -12.56 8.16 -1.16
C PRO A 95 -11.46 9.23 -1.08
N VAL A 96 -10.44 9.09 -1.93
CA VAL A 96 -9.30 10.00 -2.00
C VAL A 96 -9.22 10.56 -3.42
N PHE A 97 -9.63 11.81 -3.62
CA PHE A 97 -9.61 12.44 -4.94
C PHE A 97 -8.18 12.90 -5.31
N PRO A 98 -7.90 13.18 -6.60
CA PRO A 98 -6.64 13.76 -7.01
C PRO A 98 -6.25 14.98 -6.16
N SER A 99 -4.98 15.03 -5.74
CA SER A 99 -4.39 16.01 -4.82
C SER A 99 -4.85 15.93 -3.35
N ASP A 100 -5.87 15.14 -3.02
CA ASP A 100 -6.29 14.97 -1.63
C ASP A 100 -5.23 14.22 -0.82
N THR A 101 -5.15 14.59 0.46
CA THR A 101 -4.38 13.89 1.48
C THR A 101 -5.32 13.21 2.47
N ILE A 102 -4.96 12.01 2.92
CA ILE A 102 -5.75 11.24 3.88
C ILE A 102 -4.84 10.54 4.89
N ASP A 103 -5.32 10.44 6.13
CA ASP A 103 -4.70 9.59 7.16
C ASP A 103 -5.31 8.19 7.12
N VAL A 104 -4.45 7.18 7.05
CA VAL A 104 -4.84 5.77 7.00
C VAL A 104 -4.22 5.05 8.19
N GLN A 105 -5.07 4.43 9.02
CA GLN A 105 -4.63 3.58 10.12
C GLN A 105 -4.39 2.15 9.62
N ALA A 106 -3.20 1.62 9.90
CA ALA A 106 -2.77 0.28 9.55
C ALA A 106 -2.31 -0.47 10.81
N THR A 107 -2.72 -1.73 10.95
CA THR A 107 -2.11 -2.65 11.92
C THR A 107 -0.92 -3.33 11.26
N VAL A 108 0.28 -3.04 11.74
CA VAL A 108 1.54 -3.60 11.23
C VAL A 108 2.05 -4.65 12.20
N THR A 109 2.20 -5.89 11.73
CA THR A 109 2.78 -7.00 12.51
C THR A 109 4.22 -7.25 12.07
N ALA A 110 5.16 -7.15 12.99
CA ALA A 110 6.58 -7.40 12.74
C ALA A 110 6.85 -8.90 12.46
N PRO A 111 7.90 -9.21 11.68
CA PRO A 111 8.46 -10.56 11.61
C PRO A 111 8.74 -11.16 13.00
N THR A 112 8.65 -12.48 13.12
CA THR A 112 8.94 -13.20 14.38
C THR A 112 10.43 -13.51 14.57
N GLU A 113 11.24 -13.33 13.53
CA GLU A 113 12.68 -13.50 13.57
C GLU A 113 13.33 -12.12 13.75
N PRO A 114 14.23 -11.93 14.74
CA PRO A 114 14.98 -10.69 14.87
C PRO A 114 15.90 -10.46 13.67
N GLY A 115 16.07 -9.20 13.28
CA GLY A 115 16.86 -8.83 12.11
C GLY A 115 16.56 -7.43 11.61
N THR A 116 17.28 -7.02 10.57
CA THR A 116 16.98 -5.79 9.83
C THR A 116 16.12 -6.14 8.63
N TYR A 117 15.00 -5.43 8.46
CA TYR A 117 14.03 -5.67 7.40
C TYR A 117 13.74 -4.40 6.63
N TYR A 118 13.42 -4.57 5.35
CA TYR A 118 12.85 -3.53 4.50
C TYR A 118 11.34 -3.61 4.57
N PHE A 119 10.72 -2.60 5.19
CA PHE A 119 9.28 -2.39 5.10
C PHE A 119 8.97 -1.67 3.78
N GLN A 120 7.98 -2.17 3.05
CA GLN A 120 7.50 -1.53 1.83
C GLN A 120 5.99 -1.29 1.92
N LEU A 121 5.56 -0.14 1.41
CA LEU A 121 4.17 0.26 1.30
C LEU A 121 3.88 0.77 -0.11
N ASP A 122 2.79 0.26 -0.69
CA ASP A 122 2.27 0.69 -1.98
C ASP A 122 0.75 0.76 -1.96
N GLY A 123 0.15 1.32 -3.01
CA GLY A 123 -1.28 1.19 -3.25
C GLY A 123 -1.60 -0.09 -4.02
N VAL A 124 -2.77 -0.68 -3.74
CA VAL A 124 -3.32 -1.79 -4.52
C VAL A 124 -4.76 -1.50 -4.89
N LYS A 125 -5.15 -1.83 -6.11
CA LYS A 125 -6.54 -2.08 -6.46
C LYS A 125 -6.75 -3.59 -6.43
N GLU A 126 -7.50 -4.07 -5.44
CA GLU A 126 -7.60 -5.50 -5.16
C GLU A 126 -8.04 -6.31 -6.38
N LEU A 127 -7.34 -7.43 -6.59
CA LEU A 127 -7.49 -8.33 -7.74
C LEU A 127 -7.42 -7.64 -9.11
N TYR A 128 -6.73 -6.51 -9.20
CA TYR A 128 -6.49 -5.81 -10.46
C TYR A 128 -5.02 -5.47 -10.65
N SER A 129 -4.44 -4.65 -9.78
CA SER A 129 -3.04 -4.20 -9.92
C SER A 129 -2.54 -3.54 -8.65
N TYR A 130 -1.23 -3.65 -8.40
CA TYR A 130 -0.51 -2.74 -7.52
C TYR A 130 -0.21 -1.43 -8.26
N PHE A 131 0.10 -0.37 -7.53
CA PHE A 131 0.40 0.92 -8.12
C PHE A 131 1.82 0.92 -8.72
N GLU A 132 2.75 0.15 -8.14
CA GLU A 132 4.10 -0.02 -8.67
C GLU A 132 4.12 -0.60 -10.09
N THR A 133 3.20 -1.53 -10.38
CA THR A 133 3.07 -2.14 -11.70
C THR A 133 2.46 -1.19 -12.72
N ARG A 134 2.05 0.01 -12.27
CA ARG A 134 1.66 1.16 -13.08
C ARG A 134 2.60 2.35 -12.90
N GLY A 135 3.83 2.11 -12.44
CA GLY A 135 4.90 3.11 -12.36
C GLY A 135 4.88 3.99 -11.11
N ASN A 136 4.14 3.62 -10.06
CA ASN A 136 4.38 4.21 -8.74
C ASN A 136 5.72 3.71 -8.20
N VAL A 137 6.39 4.50 -7.37
CA VAL A 137 7.54 4.01 -6.60
C VAL A 137 7.01 3.72 -5.20
N PRO A 138 6.95 2.45 -4.76
CA PRO A 138 6.61 2.11 -3.39
C PRO A 138 7.47 2.86 -2.39
N TRP A 139 6.86 3.27 -1.29
CA TRP A 139 7.60 3.84 -0.18
C TRP A 139 8.29 2.71 0.59
N GLN A 140 9.56 2.90 0.93
CA GLN A 140 10.36 1.93 1.68
C GLN A 140 11.01 2.56 2.89
N LYS A 141 11.20 1.75 3.94
CA LYS A 141 11.90 2.13 5.17
C LYS A 141 12.56 0.90 5.79
N GLU A 142 13.79 1.07 6.28
CA GLU A 142 14.47 0.05 7.07
C GLU A 142 13.92 0.02 8.50
N ILE A 143 13.68 -1.19 9.04
CA ILE A 143 13.13 -1.44 10.37
C ILE A 143 13.98 -2.50 11.05
N VAL A 144 14.36 -2.25 12.31
CA VAL A 144 15.02 -3.24 13.16
C VAL A 144 13.97 -4.01 13.95
N VAL A 145 13.96 -5.33 13.82
CA VAL A 145 13.17 -6.24 14.66
C VAL A 145 14.09 -6.85 15.70
N ARG A 146 13.72 -6.74 16.98
CA ARG A 146 14.50 -7.24 18.12
C ARG A 146 13.85 -8.44 18.79
#